data_AF-A0A7W0CR03-F1
#
_entry.id   AF-A0A7W0CR03-F1
#
_cell.length_a   1.000
_cell.length_b   1.000
_cell.length_c   1.000
_cell.angle_alpha   90.00
_cell.angle_beta   90.00
_cell.angle_gamma   90.00
#
_symmetry.space_group_name_H-M   'P 1'
#
loop_
_entity.id
_entity.type
_entity.pdbx_description
1 polymer ?
#
loop_
_entity_poly.entity_id
_entity_poly.type
_entity_poly.pdbx_seq_one_letter_code
_entity_poly.pdbx_strand_id
1 'polypeptide(L)'
;MLKKEVWPREGRREQALTFLRGRTARAVAAALIGALVGLIAYQITQAGGAWVFLVTGALAGVAAVLGMQLYSRAARLTEVKITVPQFSELTFAVNDESRKVAWGLFVETVTRVSTQRLDEDEGLLREAMNSLYSLFAITREALKAARPSPKVPGSQTVEYFAIMMLNQQLRPFLSVWHPRLRDFERDHPDLPESAWEHNAECRAELTRVQEGIRRYAEGFARLAGVAEPEKLIA
;
A
#
# COMPACT_ATOMS: atom_id res chain seq x y z
N MET A 1 43.48 -7.54 20.85
CA MET A 1 43.51 -7.04 19.46
C MET A 1 42.09 -6.59 19.09
N LEU A 2 41.82 -5.29 19.14
CA LEU A 2 40.47 -4.69 18.94
C LEU A 2 40.29 -4.31 17.46
N LYS A 3 39.35 -4.94 16.75
CA LYS A 3 38.89 -4.48 15.43
C LYS A 3 37.86 -3.36 15.64
N LYS A 4 38.21 -2.13 15.26
CA LYS A 4 37.25 -1.03 15.12
C LYS A 4 36.46 -1.24 13.83
N GLU A 5 35.17 -1.53 13.94
CA GLU A 5 34.25 -1.51 12.79
C GLU A 5 34.06 -0.06 12.32
N VAL A 6 34.38 0.16 11.05
CA VAL A 6 34.17 1.42 10.34
C VAL A 6 32.76 1.40 9.76
N TRP A 7 31.87 2.20 10.33
CA TRP A 7 30.51 2.40 9.82
C TRP A 7 30.53 3.08 8.42
N PRO A 8 29.68 2.68 7.45
CA PRO A 8 29.63 3.33 6.15
C PRO A 8 29.06 4.74 6.29
N ARG A 9 29.88 5.76 5.97
CA ARG A 9 29.47 7.18 5.91
C ARG A 9 28.66 7.51 4.64
N GLU A 10 28.25 6.52 3.85
CA GLU A 10 27.50 6.69 2.60
C GLU A 10 26.07 7.24 2.83
N GLY A 11 25.31 6.70 3.79
CA GLY A 11 23.88 7.02 3.95
C GLY A 11 23.57 8.44 4.46
N ARG A 12 24.51 9.09 5.15
CA ARG A 12 24.34 10.47 5.63
C ARG A 12 24.51 11.51 4.52
N ARG A 13 25.32 11.18 3.50
CA ARG A 13 25.55 12.05 2.34
C ARG A 13 24.34 12.03 1.41
N GLU A 14 23.74 10.88 1.15
CA GLU A 14 22.54 10.80 0.31
C GLU A 14 21.33 11.50 0.92
N GLN A 15 21.10 11.34 2.23
CA GLN A 15 20.04 12.06 2.94
C GLN A 15 20.23 13.58 2.89
N ALA A 16 21.46 14.05 3.12
CA ALA A 16 21.82 15.46 3.00
C ALA A 16 21.65 15.98 1.58
N LEU A 17 22.00 15.18 0.56
CA LEU A 17 21.85 15.53 -0.85
C LEU A 17 20.37 15.61 -1.28
N THR A 18 19.50 14.73 -0.80
CA THR A 18 18.03 14.84 -1.03
C THR A 18 17.43 16.07 -0.35
N PHE A 19 17.86 16.38 0.87
CA PHE A 19 17.39 17.55 1.61
C PHE A 19 17.86 18.86 0.97
N LEU A 20 19.13 18.88 0.51
CA LEU A 20 19.71 19.98 -0.26
C LEU A 20 19.01 20.13 -1.61
N ARG A 21 18.70 19.03 -2.32
CA ARG A 21 17.90 19.06 -3.57
C ARG A 21 16.52 19.67 -3.37
N GLY A 22 15.86 19.40 -2.24
CA GLY A 22 14.56 19.99 -1.91
C GLY A 22 14.65 21.50 -1.66
N ARG A 23 15.69 21.95 -0.95
CA ARG A 23 15.94 23.39 -0.70
C ARG A 23 16.37 24.13 -1.97
N THR A 24 17.27 23.56 -2.76
CA THR A 24 17.71 24.17 -4.03
C THR A 24 16.57 24.19 -5.05
N ALA A 25 15.75 23.14 -5.13
CA ALA A 25 14.57 23.14 -6.00
C ALA A 25 13.57 24.23 -5.61
N ARG A 26 13.34 24.46 -4.30
CA ARG A 26 12.48 25.56 -3.82
C ARG A 26 13.08 26.94 -4.11
N ALA A 27 14.38 27.10 -3.94
CA ALA A 27 15.07 28.35 -4.24
C ALA A 27 15.05 28.66 -5.75
N VAL A 28 15.28 27.66 -6.60
CA VAL A 28 15.18 27.78 -8.07
C VAL A 28 13.75 28.09 -8.47
N ALA A 29 12.75 27.44 -7.88
CA ALA A 29 11.34 27.74 -8.14
C ALA A 29 10.98 29.18 -7.74
N ALA A 30 11.42 29.64 -6.56
CA ALA A 30 11.20 31.02 -6.11
C ALA A 30 11.91 32.04 -7.02
N ALA A 31 13.11 31.74 -7.49
CA ALA A 31 13.84 32.59 -8.43
C ALA A 31 13.15 32.65 -9.80
N LEU A 32 12.63 31.52 -10.31
CA LEU A 32 11.88 31.47 -11.56
C LEU A 32 10.56 32.24 -11.45
N ILE A 33 9.84 32.10 -10.33
CA ILE A 33 8.62 32.88 -10.06
C ILE A 33 8.94 34.37 -9.98
N GLY A 34 10.00 34.75 -9.24
CA GLY A 34 10.46 36.14 -9.14
C GLY A 34 10.87 36.72 -10.50
N ALA A 35 11.55 35.94 -11.33
CA ALA A 35 11.92 36.33 -12.69
C ALA A 35 10.68 36.51 -13.59
N LEU A 36 9.68 35.62 -13.47
CA LEU A 36 8.44 35.71 -14.22
C LEU A 36 7.64 36.96 -13.83
N VAL A 37 7.53 37.24 -12.51
CA VAL A 37 6.87 38.44 -11.97
C VAL A 37 7.61 39.71 -12.42
N GLY A 38 8.94 39.71 -12.36
CA GLY A 38 9.77 40.82 -12.83
C GLY A 38 9.61 41.08 -14.33
N LEU A 39 9.54 40.03 -15.15
CA LEU A 39 9.33 40.14 -16.59
C LEU A 39 7.94 40.71 -16.91
N ILE A 40 6.90 40.26 -16.19
CA ILE A 40 5.54 40.81 -16.31
C ILE A 40 5.52 42.29 -15.96
N ALA A 41 6.15 42.70 -14.85
CA ALA A 41 6.21 44.10 -14.42
C ALA A 41 6.99 44.99 -15.40
N TYR A 42 8.08 44.48 -15.97
CA TYR A 42 8.87 45.17 -16.98
C TYR A 42 8.10 45.35 -18.30
N GLN A 43 7.39 44.33 -18.75
CA GLN A 43 6.58 44.43 -19.97
C GLN A 43 5.42 45.39 -19.79
N ILE A 44 4.75 45.40 -18.63
CA ILE A 44 3.70 46.38 -18.32
C ILE A 44 4.23 47.83 -18.36
N THR A 45 5.47 48.07 -17.97
CA THR A 45 6.06 49.43 -17.95
C THR A 45 6.59 49.92 -19.30
N GLN A 46 6.96 49.01 -20.22
CA GLN A 46 7.44 49.36 -21.58
C GLN A 46 6.34 49.36 -22.65
N ALA A 47 5.22 48.69 -22.39
CA ALA A 47 4.18 48.44 -23.38
C ALA A 47 3.05 49.48 -23.31
N GLY A 48 3.00 50.39 -24.27
CA GLY A 48 1.79 51.16 -24.55
C GLY A 48 0.86 50.41 -25.51
N GLY A 49 -0.43 50.32 -25.20
CA GLY A 49 -1.48 49.86 -26.12
C GLY A 49 -2.04 48.45 -25.87
N ALA A 50 -2.82 47.94 -26.83
CA ALA A 50 -3.62 46.71 -26.70
C ALA A 50 -2.81 45.43 -26.43
N TRP A 51 -1.51 45.41 -26.77
CA TRP A 51 -0.68 44.23 -26.64
C TRP A 51 -0.37 43.84 -25.18
N VAL A 52 -0.43 44.80 -24.25
CA VAL A 52 -0.27 44.58 -22.80
C VAL A 52 -1.29 43.54 -22.30
N PHE A 53 -2.55 43.69 -22.73
CA PHE A 53 -3.65 42.85 -22.30
C PHE A 53 -3.53 41.42 -22.84
N LEU A 54 -3.01 41.26 -24.07
CA LEU A 54 -2.79 39.94 -24.65
C LEU A 54 -1.70 39.15 -23.92
N VAL A 55 -0.59 39.79 -23.55
CA VAL A 55 0.52 39.10 -22.89
C VAL A 55 0.28 38.85 -21.41
N THR A 56 -0.36 39.79 -20.71
CA THR A 56 -0.79 39.56 -19.32
C THR A 56 -1.84 38.45 -19.24
N GLY A 57 -2.82 38.42 -20.15
CA GLY A 57 -3.81 37.35 -20.23
C GLY A 57 -3.20 35.98 -20.51
N ALA A 58 -2.26 35.88 -21.47
CA ALA A 58 -1.57 34.63 -21.78
C ALA A 58 -0.74 34.11 -20.60
N LEU A 59 0.00 34.99 -19.91
CA LEU A 59 0.81 34.62 -18.75
C LEU A 59 -0.05 34.22 -17.55
N ALA A 60 -1.15 34.94 -17.29
CA ALA A 60 -2.11 34.58 -16.27
C ALA A 60 -2.75 33.20 -16.54
N GLY A 61 -3.10 32.93 -17.80
CA GLY A 61 -3.61 31.62 -18.24
C GLY A 61 -2.61 30.48 -17.99
N VAL A 62 -1.34 30.66 -18.37
CA VAL A 62 -0.28 29.67 -18.12
C VAL A 62 -0.05 29.45 -16.63
N ALA A 63 -0.01 30.53 -15.83
CA ALA A 63 0.14 30.44 -14.39
C ALA A 63 -1.05 29.72 -13.73
N ALA A 64 -2.28 29.99 -14.17
CA ALA A 64 -3.47 29.31 -13.70
C ALA A 64 -3.45 27.80 -14.03
N VAL A 65 -3.05 27.42 -15.25
CA VAL A 65 -2.94 26.01 -15.65
C VAL A 65 -1.84 25.29 -14.86
N LEU A 66 -0.66 25.90 -14.71
CA LEU A 66 0.43 25.32 -13.91
C LEU A 66 0.05 25.20 -12.43
N GLY A 67 -0.60 26.23 -11.87
CA GLY A 67 -1.13 26.20 -10.51
C GLY A 67 -2.16 25.09 -10.32
N MET A 68 -3.10 24.94 -11.25
CA MET A 68 -4.12 23.89 -11.22
C MET A 68 -3.51 22.49 -11.36
N GLN A 69 -2.49 22.32 -12.23
CA GLN A 69 -1.77 21.05 -12.37
C GLN A 69 -1.01 20.67 -11.10
N LEU A 70 -0.33 21.62 -10.43
CA LEU A 70 0.38 21.37 -9.17
C LEU A 70 -0.58 21.11 -8.01
N TYR A 71 -1.67 21.86 -7.91
CA TYR A 71 -2.70 21.66 -6.90
C TYR A 71 -3.37 20.29 -7.02
N SER A 72 -3.70 19.87 -8.24
CA SER A 72 -4.31 18.54 -8.49
C SER A 72 -3.39 17.36 -8.14
N ARG A 73 -2.06 17.56 -8.12
CA ARG A 73 -1.09 16.54 -7.69
C ARG A 73 -0.93 16.48 -6.18
N ALA A 74 -0.99 17.62 -5.49
CA ALA A 74 -0.84 17.70 -4.04
C ALA A 74 -2.13 17.35 -3.29
N ALA A 75 -3.30 17.74 -3.82
CA ALA A 75 -4.59 17.57 -3.14
C ALA A 75 -5.15 16.12 -3.16
N ARG A 76 -4.53 15.20 -3.90
CA ARG A 76 -5.02 13.80 -4.01
C ARG A 76 -4.50 12.85 -2.93
N LEU A 77 -3.70 13.33 -1.98
CA LEU A 77 -3.14 12.51 -0.92
C LEU A 77 -3.85 12.81 0.39
N THR A 78 -4.64 11.85 0.88
CA THR A 78 -5.12 11.85 2.26
C THR A 78 -4.17 11.00 3.08
N GLU A 79 -3.58 11.57 4.09
CA GLU A 79 -2.78 10.82 5.06
C GLU A 79 -3.74 10.14 6.05
N VAL A 80 -3.67 8.82 6.15
CA VAL A 80 -4.47 8.02 7.09
C VAL A 80 -3.50 7.30 8.01
N LYS A 81 -3.58 7.59 9.31
CA LYS A 81 -2.80 6.88 10.33
C LYS A 81 -3.52 5.59 10.69
N ILE A 82 -2.82 4.46 10.64
CA ILE A 82 -3.39 3.17 11.02
C ILE A 82 -2.49 2.49 12.04
N THR A 83 -3.07 2.24 13.20
CA THR A 83 -2.45 1.37 14.20
C THR A 83 -2.70 -0.08 13.79
N VAL A 84 -1.66 -0.77 13.34
CA VAL A 84 -1.73 -2.21 13.04
C VAL A 84 -1.29 -2.97 14.30
N PRO A 85 -2.07 -3.85 14.91
CA PRO A 85 -1.79 -4.43 16.23
C PRO A 85 -0.44 -5.18 16.39
N GLN A 86 0.25 -5.50 15.30
CA GLN A 86 1.56 -6.18 15.29
C GLN A 86 2.73 -5.24 15.01
N PHE A 87 2.47 -3.97 14.69
CA PHE A 87 3.48 -2.96 14.39
C PHE A 87 3.17 -1.68 15.16
N SER A 88 4.22 -0.96 15.56
CA SER A 88 4.08 0.44 16.01
C SER A 88 3.26 1.24 15.00
N GLU A 89 2.58 2.30 15.42
CA GLU A 89 1.69 3.13 14.57
C GLU A 89 2.31 3.38 13.18
N LEU A 90 1.70 2.82 12.14
CA LEU A 90 2.14 3.02 10.76
C LEU A 90 1.28 4.13 10.14
N THR A 91 1.94 5.17 9.67
CA THR A 91 1.28 6.21 8.87
C THR A 91 1.17 5.73 7.43
N PHE A 92 0.00 5.89 6.81
CA PHE A 92 -0.22 5.52 5.41
C PHE A 92 -0.59 6.74 4.59
N ALA A 93 0.00 6.85 3.40
CA ALA A 93 -0.42 7.83 2.41
C ALA A 93 -1.37 7.15 1.42
N VAL A 94 -2.65 7.53 1.44
CA VAL A 94 -3.68 6.98 0.56
C VAL A 94 -4.23 8.02 -0.41
N ASN A 95 -4.37 7.62 -1.66
CA ASN A 95 -5.06 8.36 -2.70
C ASN A 95 -6.28 7.54 -3.16
N ASP A 96 -7.04 8.06 -4.12
CA ASP A 96 -8.25 7.38 -4.60
C ASP A 96 -7.96 6.01 -5.24
N GLU A 97 -6.80 5.86 -5.89
CA GLU A 97 -6.39 4.61 -6.52
C GLU A 97 -6.03 3.55 -5.47
N SER A 98 -5.25 3.93 -4.45
CA SER A 98 -4.90 3.01 -3.36
C SER A 98 -6.09 2.70 -2.46
N ARG A 99 -7.04 3.63 -2.28
CA ARG A 99 -8.35 3.34 -1.67
C ARG A 99 -9.12 2.28 -2.44
N LYS A 100 -9.15 2.36 -3.77
CA LYS A 100 -9.82 1.36 -4.61
C LYS A 100 -9.18 -0.01 -4.48
N VAL A 101 -7.85 -0.07 -4.45
CA VAL A 101 -7.11 -1.32 -4.19
C VAL A 101 -7.42 -1.86 -2.80
N ALA A 102 -7.37 -1.02 -1.77
CA ALA A 102 -7.68 -1.40 -0.40
C ALA A 102 -9.10 -1.93 -0.26
N TRP A 103 -10.08 -1.30 -0.93
CA TRP A 103 -11.45 -1.79 -0.97
C TRP A 103 -11.56 -3.17 -1.61
N GLY A 104 -10.93 -3.39 -2.77
CA GLY A 104 -10.92 -4.69 -3.43
C GLY A 104 -10.31 -5.77 -2.54
N LEU A 105 -9.17 -5.50 -1.92
CA LEU A 105 -8.51 -6.43 -1.00
C LEU A 105 -9.34 -6.69 0.25
N PHE A 106 -10.02 -5.68 0.79
CA PHE A 106 -10.96 -5.85 1.90
C PHE A 106 -12.07 -6.84 1.53
N VAL A 107 -12.77 -6.59 0.41
CA VAL A 107 -13.87 -7.46 -0.06
C VAL A 107 -13.40 -8.90 -0.26
N GLU A 108 -12.27 -9.09 -0.95
CA GLU A 108 -11.69 -10.42 -1.18
C GLU A 108 -11.29 -11.11 0.14
N THR A 109 -10.88 -10.35 1.15
CA THR A 109 -10.48 -10.94 2.42
C THR A 109 -11.69 -11.39 3.24
N VAL A 110 -12.75 -10.57 3.33
CA VAL A 110 -13.91 -10.84 4.20
C VAL A 110 -14.95 -11.78 3.59
N THR A 111 -15.01 -11.90 2.25
CA THR A 111 -16.02 -12.73 1.58
C THR A 111 -15.60 -14.18 1.35
N ARG A 112 -14.35 -14.51 1.68
CA ARG A 112 -13.77 -15.83 1.43
C ARG A 112 -13.68 -16.65 2.71
N VAL A 113 -13.79 -17.97 2.56
CA VAL A 113 -13.57 -18.99 3.61
C VAL A 113 -12.20 -18.84 4.31
N SER A 114 -11.26 -18.09 3.72
CA SER A 114 -10.00 -17.70 4.36
C SER A 114 -10.13 -16.86 5.64
N THR A 115 -11.34 -16.44 6.04
CA THR A 115 -11.59 -15.77 7.32
C THR A 115 -12.61 -16.48 8.21
N GLN A 116 -13.33 -17.49 7.71
CA GLN A 116 -14.30 -18.25 8.50
C GLN A 116 -13.58 -19.38 9.25
N ARG A 117 -13.69 -19.37 10.58
CA ARG A 117 -13.15 -20.44 11.41
C ARG A 117 -13.80 -21.75 11.00
N LEU A 118 -12.98 -22.76 10.74
CA LEU A 118 -13.45 -24.13 10.62
C LEU A 118 -13.53 -24.70 12.04
N ASP A 119 -14.72 -25.16 12.44
CA ASP A 119 -14.85 -25.93 13.69
C ASP A 119 -14.04 -27.23 13.58
N GLU A 120 -13.71 -27.84 14.73
CA GLU A 120 -12.78 -28.98 14.80
C GLU A 120 -13.22 -30.16 13.92
N ASP A 121 -14.54 -30.35 13.79
CA ASP A 121 -15.16 -31.44 13.04
C ASP A 121 -15.81 -31.00 11.71
N GLU A 122 -15.74 -29.71 11.37
CA GLU A 122 -16.42 -29.14 10.21
C GLU A 122 -15.45 -28.59 9.15
N GLY A 123 -15.92 -28.67 7.90
CA GLY A 123 -15.24 -28.22 6.68
C GLY A 123 -13.91 -28.90 6.37
N LEU A 124 -13.41 -28.64 5.16
CA LEU A 124 -12.26 -29.33 4.58
C LEU A 124 -11.02 -28.43 4.58
N LEU A 125 -9.91 -28.92 5.14
CA LEU A 125 -8.61 -28.27 5.10
C LEU A 125 -8.17 -28.00 3.66
N ARG A 126 -8.45 -28.92 2.74
CA ARG A 126 -8.20 -28.72 1.30
C ARG A 126 -8.86 -27.43 0.79
N GLU A 127 -10.14 -27.23 1.08
CA GLU A 127 -10.90 -26.08 0.60
C GLU A 127 -10.42 -24.77 1.24
N ALA A 128 -10.12 -24.78 2.54
CA ALA A 128 -9.55 -23.61 3.21
C ALA A 128 -8.17 -23.23 2.63
N MET A 129 -7.28 -24.20 2.43
CA MET A 129 -5.97 -23.98 1.84
C MET A 129 -6.05 -23.50 0.38
N ASN A 130 -6.99 -24.01 -0.40
CA ASN A 130 -7.25 -23.54 -1.77
C ASN A 130 -7.79 -22.11 -1.77
N SER A 131 -8.66 -21.75 -0.82
CA SER A 131 -9.13 -20.38 -0.66
C SER A 131 -7.98 -19.42 -0.32
N LEU A 132 -7.10 -19.79 0.61
CA LEU A 132 -5.91 -19.00 0.97
C LEU A 132 -4.92 -18.87 -0.18
N TYR A 133 -4.67 -19.95 -0.94
CA TYR A 133 -3.83 -19.90 -2.13
C TYR A 133 -4.41 -18.99 -3.21
N SER A 134 -5.72 -19.05 -3.41
CA SER A 134 -6.43 -18.17 -4.36
C SER A 134 -6.37 -16.70 -3.93
N LEU A 135 -6.46 -16.40 -2.63
CA LEU A 135 -6.28 -15.05 -2.09
C LEU A 135 -4.88 -14.49 -2.41
N PHE A 136 -3.84 -15.35 -2.40
CA PHE A 136 -2.49 -14.96 -2.81
C PHE A 136 -2.46 -14.50 -4.28
N ALA A 137 -3.10 -15.25 -5.17
CA ALA A 137 -3.16 -14.93 -6.59
C ALA A 137 -3.93 -13.62 -6.84
N ILE A 138 -5.12 -13.47 -6.24
CA ILE A 138 -5.96 -12.29 -6.43
C ILE A 138 -5.29 -11.03 -5.88
N THR A 139 -4.66 -11.11 -4.71
CA THR A 139 -3.91 -9.98 -4.17
C THR A 139 -2.81 -9.54 -5.14
N ARG A 140 -2.09 -10.49 -5.76
CA ARG A 140 -1.07 -10.15 -6.76
C ARG A 140 -1.65 -9.49 -8.00
N GLU A 141 -2.78 -9.99 -8.51
CA GLU A 141 -3.44 -9.39 -9.67
C GLU A 141 -3.99 -7.99 -9.37
N ALA A 142 -4.59 -7.79 -8.19
CA ALA A 142 -5.03 -6.48 -7.73
C ALA A 142 -3.86 -5.47 -7.67
N LEU A 143 -2.70 -5.90 -7.16
CA LEU A 143 -1.50 -5.06 -7.11
C LEU A 143 -0.90 -4.79 -8.49
N LYS A 144 -0.93 -5.76 -9.42
CA LYS A 144 -0.44 -5.58 -10.80
C LYS A 144 -1.34 -4.64 -11.61
N ALA A 145 -2.65 -4.68 -11.38
CA ALA A 145 -3.61 -3.83 -12.06
C ALA A 145 -3.52 -2.36 -11.61
N ALA A 146 -2.99 -2.12 -10.41
CA ALA A 146 -2.81 -0.79 -9.85
C ALA A 146 -1.52 -0.11 -10.32
N ARG A 147 -1.51 1.22 -10.36
CA ARG A 147 -0.27 1.99 -10.47
C ARG A 147 0.45 2.04 -9.12
N PRO A 148 1.79 2.01 -9.09
CA PRO A 148 2.53 2.16 -7.84
C PRO A 148 2.17 3.46 -7.12
N SER A 149 1.81 3.35 -5.85
CA SER A 149 1.54 4.51 -5.01
C SER A 149 2.77 5.44 -4.92
N PRO A 150 2.58 6.77 -4.93
CA PRO A 150 3.67 7.71 -4.77
C PRO A 150 4.33 7.55 -3.40
N LYS A 151 5.67 7.55 -3.38
CA LYS A 151 6.42 7.46 -2.12
C LYS A 151 6.29 8.76 -1.33
N VAL A 152 5.70 8.68 -0.15
CA VAL A 152 5.65 9.78 0.82
C VAL A 152 6.61 9.45 1.97
N PRO A 153 7.62 10.30 2.27
CA PRO A 153 8.55 10.04 3.36
C PRO A 153 7.84 9.81 4.70
N GLY A 154 8.18 8.72 5.40
CA GLY A 154 7.58 8.38 6.69
C GLY A 154 6.19 7.73 6.61
N SER A 155 5.66 7.51 5.40
CA SER A 155 4.40 6.80 5.18
C SER A 155 4.59 5.50 4.43
N GLN A 156 3.77 4.51 4.78
CA GLN A 156 3.61 3.26 4.06
C GLN A 156 2.49 3.34 3.04
N THR A 157 2.40 2.32 2.19
CA THR A 157 1.42 2.22 1.12
C THR A 157 0.55 0.98 1.27
N VAL A 158 -0.57 0.94 0.55
CA VAL A 158 -1.49 -0.22 0.55
C VAL A 158 -0.78 -1.47 0.01
N GLU A 159 0.08 -1.31 -0.99
CA GLU A 159 0.86 -2.40 -1.59
C GLU A 159 1.84 -3.00 -0.58
N TYR A 160 2.51 -2.16 0.23
CA TYR A 160 3.36 -2.65 1.32
C TYR A 160 2.56 -3.50 2.29
N PHE A 161 1.39 -3.02 2.72
CA PHE A 161 0.51 -3.74 3.64
C PHE A 161 0.01 -5.07 3.06
N ALA A 162 -0.37 -5.09 1.78
CA ALA A 162 -0.77 -6.30 1.08
C ALA A 162 0.36 -7.32 0.93
N ILE A 163 1.56 -6.87 0.54
CA ILE A 163 2.74 -7.74 0.43
C ILE A 163 3.12 -8.33 1.80
N MET A 164 2.94 -7.57 2.88
CA MET A 164 3.13 -8.09 4.23
C MET A 164 2.12 -9.20 4.57
N MET A 165 0.82 -9.01 4.28
CA MET A 165 -0.16 -10.08 4.46
C MET A 165 0.26 -11.36 3.72
N LEU A 166 0.67 -11.22 2.46
CA LEU A 166 1.10 -12.36 1.63
C LEU A 166 2.33 -13.07 2.23
N ASN A 167 3.33 -12.33 2.68
CA ASN A 167 4.60 -12.90 3.10
C ASN A 167 4.63 -13.33 4.57
N GLN A 168 3.82 -12.72 5.43
CA GLN A 168 3.80 -12.97 6.87
C GLN A 168 2.68 -13.94 7.29
N GLN A 169 1.56 -13.96 6.57
CA GLN A 169 0.43 -14.84 6.89
C GLN A 169 0.36 -16.02 5.93
N LEU A 170 0.21 -15.73 4.63
CA LEU A 170 -0.09 -16.79 3.65
C LEU A 170 1.13 -17.65 3.31
N ARG A 171 2.26 -17.04 2.95
CA ARG A 171 3.43 -17.76 2.44
C ARG A 171 3.98 -18.79 3.44
N PRO A 172 4.22 -18.48 4.73
CA PRO A 172 4.80 -19.44 5.66
C PRO A 172 3.90 -20.66 5.82
N PHE A 173 2.60 -20.43 6.02
CA PHE A 173 1.60 -21.48 6.17
C PHE A 173 1.47 -22.35 4.90
N LEU A 174 1.19 -21.74 3.75
CA LEU A 174 0.98 -22.49 2.50
C LEU A 174 2.23 -23.25 2.06
N SER A 175 3.44 -22.73 2.32
CA SER A 175 4.68 -23.41 1.96
C SER A 175 4.91 -24.72 2.72
N VAL A 176 4.39 -24.81 3.95
CA VAL A 176 4.51 -26.01 4.79
C VAL A 176 3.36 -26.97 4.52
N TRP A 177 2.13 -26.47 4.50
CA TRP A 177 0.96 -27.33 4.60
C TRP A 177 0.41 -27.84 3.26
N HIS A 178 0.48 -27.04 2.18
CA HIS A 178 0.01 -27.50 0.86
C HIS A 178 0.74 -28.76 0.36
N PRO A 179 2.09 -28.80 0.37
CA PRO A 179 2.80 -30.00 -0.10
C PRO A 179 2.48 -31.22 0.75
N ARG A 180 2.42 -31.07 2.07
CA ARG A 180 2.19 -32.18 3.00
C ARG A 180 0.78 -32.77 2.87
N LEU A 181 -0.24 -31.93 2.76
CA LEU A 181 -1.60 -32.42 2.52
C LEU A 181 -1.67 -33.15 1.18
N ARG A 182 -1.09 -32.57 0.12
CA ARG A 182 -1.08 -33.19 -1.21
C ARG A 182 -0.38 -34.54 -1.21
N ASP A 183 0.72 -34.68 -0.47
CA ASP A 183 1.43 -35.96 -0.35
C ASP A 183 0.58 -37.00 0.40
N PHE A 184 -0.07 -36.63 1.50
CA PHE A 184 -1.03 -37.51 2.20
C PHE A 184 -2.17 -37.96 1.29
N GLU A 185 -2.79 -37.04 0.56
CA GLU A 185 -3.92 -37.34 -0.34
C GLU A 185 -3.52 -38.23 -1.51
N ARG A 186 -2.27 -38.13 -1.97
CA ARG A 186 -1.71 -39.02 -3.00
C ARG A 186 -1.46 -40.42 -2.46
N ASP A 187 -0.87 -40.52 -1.27
CA ASP A 187 -0.43 -41.78 -0.68
C ASP A 187 -1.59 -42.55 -0.04
N HIS A 188 -2.67 -41.84 0.33
CA HIS A 188 -3.87 -42.37 0.97
C HIS A 188 -5.17 -41.86 0.33
N PRO A 189 -5.46 -42.21 -0.95
CA PRO A 189 -6.60 -41.66 -1.68
C PRO A 189 -7.98 -42.01 -1.08
N ASP A 190 -8.06 -43.11 -0.34
CA ASP A 190 -9.30 -43.60 0.27
C ASP A 190 -9.49 -43.13 1.73
N LEU A 191 -8.48 -42.48 2.33
CA LEU A 191 -8.58 -41.98 3.69
C LEU A 191 -9.06 -40.52 3.71
N PRO A 192 -9.98 -40.17 4.62
CA PRO A 192 -10.36 -38.78 4.81
C PRO A 192 -9.19 -37.96 5.39
N GLU A 193 -9.18 -36.65 5.14
CA GLU A 193 -8.18 -35.75 5.70
C GLU A 193 -8.14 -35.77 7.24
N SER A 194 -9.23 -36.15 7.91
CA SER A 194 -9.29 -36.31 9.37
C SER A 194 -8.40 -37.44 9.90
N ALA A 195 -8.05 -38.41 9.05
CA ALA A 195 -7.10 -39.47 9.39
C ALA A 195 -5.63 -39.05 9.22
N TRP A 196 -5.38 -37.84 8.68
CA TRP A 196 -4.03 -37.33 8.50
C TRP A 196 -3.38 -36.98 9.84
N GLU A 197 -2.18 -37.51 10.09
CA GLU A 197 -1.46 -37.33 11.36
C GLU A 197 -1.24 -35.86 11.74
N HIS A 198 -1.09 -34.97 10.76
CA HIS A 198 -0.89 -33.54 10.99
C HIS A 198 -2.18 -32.70 10.92
N ASN A 199 -3.37 -33.33 10.83
CA ASN A 199 -4.63 -32.61 10.66
C ASN A 199 -4.85 -31.56 11.77
N ALA A 200 -4.72 -31.99 13.04
CA ALA A 200 -4.95 -31.12 14.19
C ALA A 200 -3.95 -29.95 14.25
N GLU A 201 -2.66 -30.20 13.96
CA GLU A 201 -1.63 -29.17 13.92
C GLU A 201 -1.90 -28.15 12.81
N CYS A 202 -2.26 -28.63 11.60
CA CYS A 202 -2.61 -27.80 10.46
C CYS A 202 -3.85 -26.93 10.76
N ARG A 203 -4.91 -27.48 11.37
CA ARG A 203 -6.11 -26.73 11.79
C ARG A 203 -5.80 -25.65 12.82
N ALA A 204 -4.94 -25.96 13.80
CA ALA A 204 -4.53 -24.99 14.80
C ALA A 204 -3.74 -23.82 14.19
N GLU A 205 -2.82 -24.09 13.25
CA GLU A 205 -2.11 -23.03 12.53
C GLU A 205 -3.01 -22.24 11.57
N LEU A 206 -3.93 -22.92 10.88
CA LEU A 206 -4.92 -22.30 10.01
C LEU A 206 -5.72 -21.26 10.78
N THR A 207 -6.20 -21.59 11.98
CA THR A 207 -6.92 -20.67 12.86
C THR A 207 -6.10 -19.40 13.15
N ARG A 208 -4.80 -19.54 13.47
CA ARG A 208 -3.92 -18.38 13.71
C ARG A 208 -3.74 -17.51 12.46
N VAL A 209 -3.62 -18.14 11.30
CA VAL A 209 -3.51 -17.44 10.00
C VAL A 209 -4.80 -16.69 9.68
N GLN A 210 -5.97 -17.30 9.91
CA GLN A 210 -7.27 -16.67 9.71
C GLN A 210 -7.44 -15.43 10.61
N GLU A 211 -7.06 -15.53 11.90
CA GLU A 211 -7.04 -14.39 12.82
C GLU A 211 -6.06 -13.28 12.34
N GLY A 212 -4.89 -13.68 11.84
CA GLY A 212 -3.94 -12.79 11.20
C GLY A 212 -4.53 -12.02 10.03
N ILE A 213 -5.15 -12.74 9.10
CA ILE A 213 -5.81 -12.20 7.91
C ILE A 213 -6.95 -11.26 8.28
N ARG A 214 -7.75 -11.59 9.31
CA ARG A 214 -8.83 -10.72 9.79
C ARG A 214 -8.32 -9.34 10.20
N ARG A 215 -7.17 -9.27 10.86
CA ARG A 215 -6.51 -7.98 11.20
C ARG A 215 -6.07 -7.19 9.96
N TYR A 216 -5.61 -7.88 8.91
CA TYR A 216 -5.33 -7.22 7.63
C TYR A 216 -6.62 -6.72 6.96
N ALA A 217 -7.72 -7.48 7.04
CA ALA A 217 -9.02 -7.05 6.52
C ALA A 217 -9.47 -5.71 7.16
N GLU A 218 -9.40 -5.62 8.49
CA GLU A 218 -9.68 -4.36 9.21
C GLU A 218 -8.78 -3.21 8.73
N GLY A 219 -7.48 -3.48 8.55
CA GLY A 219 -6.54 -2.50 8.03
C GLY A 219 -6.89 -2.02 6.62
N PHE A 220 -7.26 -2.94 5.72
CA PHE A 220 -7.72 -2.58 4.37
C PHE A 220 -9.01 -1.77 4.39
N ALA A 221 -9.95 -2.09 5.27
CA ALA A 221 -11.18 -1.33 5.41
C ALA A 221 -10.91 0.12 5.85
N ARG A 222 -10.00 0.31 6.83
CA ARG A 222 -9.55 1.65 7.25
C ARG A 222 -8.83 2.40 6.12
N LEU A 223 -7.94 1.72 5.38
CA LEU A 223 -7.26 2.30 4.21
C LEU A 223 -8.25 2.72 3.10
N ALA A 224 -9.31 1.94 2.92
CA ALA A 224 -10.38 2.21 1.95
C ALA A 224 -11.32 3.35 2.38
N GLY A 225 -11.33 3.73 3.66
CA GLY A 225 -12.24 4.73 4.21
C GLY A 225 -13.64 4.18 4.53
N VAL A 226 -13.73 2.87 4.81
CA VAL A 226 -14.99 2.22 5.22
C VAL A 226 -15.35 2.67 6.63
N ALA A 227 -16.60 3.11 6.82
CA ALA A 227 -17.16 3.39 8.13
C ALA A 227 -17.54 2.09 8.85
N GLU A 228 -17.21 1.99 10.14
CA GLU A 228 -17.57 0.85 11.01
C GLU A 228 -17.21 -0.53 10.42
N PRO A 229 -15.93 -0.77 10.07
CA PRO A 229 -15.49 -1.99 9.39
C PRO A 229 -15.84 -3.28 10.15
N GLU A 230 -15.89 -3.22 11.48
CA GLU A 230 -16.32 -4.32 12.35
C GLU A 230 -17.74 -4.85 12.05
N LYS A 231 -18.64 -4.04 11.49
CA LYS A 231 -19.99 -4.50 11.11
C LYS A 231 -19.99 -5.36 9.84
N LEU A 232 -18.95 -5.26 9.03
CA LEU A 232 -18.81 -5.97 7.76
C LEU A 232 -17.90 -7.20 7.87
N ILE A 233 -17.20 -7.34 9.00
CA ILE A 233 -16.36 -8.49 9.33
C ILE A 233 -17.13 -9.30 10.38
N ALA A 234 -18.15 -10.03 9.91
CA ALA A 234 -18.94 -10.93 10.76
C ALA A 234 -18.29 -12.31 10.85
#